data_AF-A0A524EHH4-F1
#
_entry.id   AF-A0A524EHH4-F1
#
_cell.length_a   1.000
_cell.length_b   1.000
_cell.length_c   1.000
_cell.angle_alpha   90.00
_cell.angle_beta   90.00
_cell.angle_gamma   90.00
#
_symmetry.space_group_name_H-M   'P 1'
#
loop_
_entity.id
_entity.type
_entity.pdbx_description
1 polymer ?
#
loop_
_entity_poly.entity_id
_entity_poly.type
_entity_poly.pdbx_seq_one_letter_code
_entity_poly.pdbx_strand_id
1 'polypeptide(L)'
;MTSFFIIITALFVQMVWLWTTRKGRKEYIADLTSFRSPSGRFSRYYQWTISKLGNALADAVIFEIILVIAIAFLLYFTEGISAFWNYLPIIIFVVILSSLSSLQVTYRVRKLLAKENQIVDKMESAEHKIDKAREIIDGLKGEGPEGDGRDWFALYKISQRADPIGYSVRDVLMEMQKEAAQPSGAVYQSTQDTTPGDVGPDIQ
;
A
#
# COMPACT_ATOMS: atom_id res chain seq x y z
N MET A 1 39.50 6.03 10.95
CA MET A 1 38.65 6.91 10.10
C MET A 1 37.80 6.10 9.12
N THR A 2 38.32 5.03 8.51
CA THR A 2 37.58 4.19 7.56
C THR A 2 36.35 3.50 8.14
N SER A 3 36.40 3.01 9.38
CA SER A 3 35.20 2.46 10.06
C SER A 3 34.05 3.45 10.12
N PHE A 4 34.35 4.75 10.29
CA PHE A 4 33.35 5.82 10.30
C PHE A 4 32.75 6.03 8.90
N PHE A 5 33.58 6.00 7.85
CA PHE A 5 33.10 6.06 6.46
C PHE A 5 32.22 4.86 6.07
N ILE A 6 32.55 3.66 6.56
CA ILE A 6 31.70 2.46 6.37
C ILE A 6 30.31 2.70 6.98
N ILE A 7 30.26 3.16 8.23
CA ILE A 7 28.99 3.42 8.93
C ILE A 7 28.17 4.50 8.21
N ILE A 8 28.79 5.63 7.83
CA ILE A 8 28.10 6.69 7.08
C ILE A 8 27.54 6.17 5.76
N THR A 9 28.32 5.39 5.02
CA THR A 9 27.90 4.85 3.73
C THR A 9 26.73 3.89 3.91
N ALA A 10 26.78 3.03 4.92
CA ALA A 10 25.68 2.14 5.25
C ALA A 10 24.40 2.91 5.59
N LEU A 11 24.49 3.94 6.43
CA LEU A 11 23.36 4.81 6.79
C LEU A 11 22.81 5.55 5.57
N PHE A 12 23.68 6.02 4.67
CA PHE A 12 23.27 6.68 3.43
C PHE A 12 22.49 5.74 2.52
N VAL A 13 23.01 4.53 2.28
CA VAL A 13 22.35 3.50 1.47
C VAL A 13 20.99 3.13 2.09
N GLN A 14 20.94 2.95 3.42
CA GLN A 14 19.70 2.69 4.13
C GLN A 14 18.70 3.85 4.02
N MET A 15 19.16 5.10 4.09
CA MET A 15 18.31 6.28 3.92
C MET A 15 17.69 6.34 2.52
N VAL A 16 18.49 6.10 1.48
CA VAL A 16 18.03 6.07 0.08
C VAL A 16 17.00 4.94 -0.12
N TRP A 17 17.23 3.78 0.47
CA TRP A 17 16.31 2.65 0.40
C TRP A 17 14.97 2.94 1.08
N LEU A 18 15.01 3.46 2.31
CA LEU A 18 13.81 3.86 3.05
C LEU A 18 13.05 4.98 2.35
N TRP A 19 13.76 5.92 1.72
CA TRP A 19 13.13 6.97 0.93
C TRP A 19 12.40 6.39 -0.30
N THR A 20 13.04 5.47 -1.02
CA THR A 20 12.48 4.82 -2.21
C THR A 20 11.22 4.03 -1.87
N THR A 21 11.25 3.22 -0.82
CA THR A 21 10.09 2.45 -0.34
C THR A 21 8.95 3.34 0.15
N ARG A 22 9.26 4.43 0.89
CA ARG A 22 8.25 5.41 1.32
C ARG A 22 7.61 6.13 0.15
N LYS A 23 8.39 6.52 -0.86
CA LYS A 23 7.89 7.17 -2.06
C LYS A 23 6.99 6.23 -2.86
N GLY A 24 7.43 5.00 -3.10
CA GLY A 24 6.64 3.98 -3.78
C GLY A 24 5.32 3.69 -3.07
N ARG A 25 5.33 3.59 -1.74
CA ARG A 25 4.10 3.45 -0.95
C ARG A 25 3.12 4.61 -1.18
N LYS A 26 3.60 5.86 -1.15
CA LYS A 26 2.75 7.04 -1.34
C LYS A 26 2.11 7.08 -2.72
N GLU A 27 2.91 6.85 -3.77
CA GLU A 27 2.41 6.78 -5.15
C GLU A 27 1.42 5.63 -5.32
N TYR A 28 1.73 4.45 -4.76
CA TYR A 28 0.83 3.30 -4.82
C TYR A 28 -0.50 3.56 -4.12
N ILE A 29 -0.49 4.14 -2.91
CA ILE A 29 -1.73 4.47 -2.19
C ILE A 29 -2.58 5.46 -3.00
N ALA A 30 -1.96 6.46 -3.63
CA ALA A 30 -2.68 7.43 -4.46
C ALA A 30 -3.32 6.78 -5.70
N ASP A 31 -2.60 5.88 -6.38
CA ASP A 31 -3.15 5.09 -7.49
C ASP A 31 -4.33 4.22 -6.98
N LEU A 32 -4.15 3.58 -5.84
CA LEU A 32 -5.11 2.65 -5.25
C LEU A 32 -6.44 3.32 -4.83
N THR A 33 -6.37 4.47 -4.17
CA THR A 33 -7.57 5.23 -3.74
C THR A 33 -8.32 5.86 -4.91
N SER A 34 -7.65 6.04 -6.05
CA SER A 34 -8.26 6.50 -7.30
C SER A 34 -8.82 5.37 -8.18
N PHE A 35 -8.79 4.12 -7.69
CA PHE A 35 -9.17 2.91 -8.43
C PHE A 35 -8.44 2.73 -9.77
N ARG A 36 -7.18 3.19 -9.84
CA ARG A 36 -6.32 3.03 -11.00
C ARG A 36 -5.29 1.95 -10.77
N SER A 37 -4.93 1.25 -11.86
CA SER A 37 -3.78 0.37 -11.84
C SER A 37 -2.50 1.18 -11.61
N PRO A 38 -1.49 0.60 -10.94
CA PRO A 38 -0.26 1.32 -10.62
C PRO A 38 0.49 1.73 -11.89
N SER A 39 0.62 3.04 -12.07
CA SER A 39 1.13 3.65 -13.31
C SER A 39 2.60 4.06 -13.20
N GLY A 40 2.99 4.59 -12.04
CA GLY A 40 4.35 5.04 -11.74
C GLY A 40 5.36 3.89 -11.60
N ARG A 41 6.66 4.19 -11.80
CA ARG A 41 7.74 3.23 -11.55
C ARG A 41 7.81 2.82 -10.08
N PHE A 42 7.71 3.78 -9.16
CA PHE A 42 7.76 3.49 -7.72
C PHE A 42 6.47 2.83 -7.22
N SER A 43 5.32 3.20 -7.78
CA SER A 43 4.04 2.55 -7.53
C SER A 43 4.07 1.06 -7.90
N ARG A 44 4.53 0.73 -9.12
CA ARG A 44 4.69 -0.66 -9.58
C ARG A 44 5.72 -1.44 -8.77
N TYR A 45 6.84 -0.82 -8.43
CA TYR A 45 7.84 -1.42 -7.53
C TYR A 45 7.21 -1.79 -6.18
N TYR A 46 6.49 -0.85 -5.56
CA TYR A 46 5.84 -1.11 -4.27
C TYR A 46 4.76 -2.19 -4.38
N GLN A 47 3.94 -2.18 -5.43
CA GLN A 47 2.97 -3.24 -5.72
C GLN A 47 3.65 -4.61 -5.80
N TRP A 48 4.75 -4.70 -6.55
CA TRP A 48 5.53 -5.93 -6.67
C TRP A 48 6.00 -6.42 -5.30
N THR A 49 6.59 -5.55 -4.47
CA THR A 49 7.08 -5.89 -3.12
C THR A 49 5.98 -6.45 -2.23
N ILE A 50 4.78 -5.85 -2.23
CA ILE A 50 3.67 -6.24 -1.34
C ILE A 50 2.76 -7.33 -1.91
N SER A 51 2.96 -7.74 -3.16
CA SER A 51 2.09 -8.73 -3.82
C SER A 51 2.26 -10.14 -3.25
N LYS A 52 3.49 -10.50 -2.85
CA LYS A 52 3.84 -11.81 -2.29
C LYS A 52 4.87 -11.64 -1.19
N LEU A 53 4.81 -12.49 -0.16
CA LEU A 53 5.81 -12.51 0.90
C LEU A 53 7.22 -12.78 0.35
N GLY A 54 7.32 -13.66 -0.66
CA GLY A 54 8.58 -13.95 -1.34
C GLY A 54 9.20 -12.73 -2.02
N ASN A 55 8.39 -11.79 -2.54
CA ASN A 55 8.91 -10.58 -3.15
C ASN A 55 9.46 -9.61 -2.10
N ALA A 56 8.79 -9.47 -0.95
CA ALA A 56 9.31 -8.69 0.17
C ALA A 56 10.63 -9.26 0.73
N LEU A 57 10.75 -10.60 0.78
CA LEU A 57 12.01 -11.26 1.13
C LEU A 57 13.10 -11.04 0.07
N ALA A 58 12.74 -11.14 -1.22
CA ALA A 58 13.67 -10.85 -2.30
C ALA A 58 14.16 -9.40 -2.27
N ASP A 59 13.27 -8.45 -2.01
CA ASP A 59 13.58 -7.02 -1.86
C ASP A 59 14.55 -6.77 -0.70
N ALA A 60 14.34 -7.45 0.43
CA ALA A 60 15.28 -7.44 1.56
C ALA A 60 16.67 -7.96 1.17
N VAL A 61 16.75 -9.09 0.47
CA VAL A 61 18.03 -9.67 0.03
C VAL A 61 18.72 -8.76 -0.99
N ILE A 62 17.99 -8.17 -1.93
CA ILE A 62 18.53 -7.22 -2.91
C ILE A 62 19.15 -6.02 -2.19
N PHE A 63 18.47 -5.48 -1.17
CA PHE A 63 19.00 -4.38 -0.37
C PHE A 63 20.31 -4.75 0.34
N GLU A 64 20.38 -5.91 1.00
CA GLU A 64 21.60 -6.37 1.67
C GLU A 64 22.76 -6.56 0.68
N ILE A 65 22.49 -7.10 -0.51
CA ILE A 65 23.49 -7.24 -1.57
C ILE A 65 24.03 -5.86 -1.99
N ILE A 66 23.14 -4.89 -2.25
CA ILE A 66 23.53 -3.52 -2.61
C ILE A 66 24.36 -2.88 -1.50
N LEU A 67 23.98 -3.07 -0.24
CA LEU A 67 24.69 -2.55 0.93
C LEU A 67 26.11 -3.13 1.03
N VAL A 68 26.25 -4.45 0.93
CA VAL A 68 27.55 -5.13 0.98
C VAL A 68 28.43 -4.71 -0.20
N ILE A 69 27.87 -4.62 -1.41
CA ILE A 69 28.60 -4.15 -2.60
C ILE A 69 29.07 -2.71 -2.41
N ALA A 70 28.22 -1.82 -1.89
CA ALA A 70 28.59 -0.42 -1.65
C ALA A 70 29.75 -0.31 -0.64
N ILE A 71 29.72 -1.11 0.43
CA ILE A 71 30.81 -1.14 1.42
C ILE A 71 32.08 -1.75 0.84
N ALA A 72 31.98 -2.86 0.11
CA ALA A 72 33.12 -3.51 -0.53
C ALA A 72 33.79 -2.59 -1.57
N PHE A 73 32.97 -1.86 -2.35
CA PHE A 73 33.44 -0.86 -3.30
C PHE A 73 34.17 0.27 -2.58
N LEU A 74 33.60 0.83 -1.50
CA LEU A 74 34.26 1.85 -0.70
C LEU A 74 35.63 1.36 -0.19
N LEU A 75 35.68 0.17 0.40
CA LEU A 75 36.92 -0.40 0.94
C LEU A 75 37.98 -0.63 -0.13
N TYR A 76 37.56 -1.13 -1.30
CA TYR A 76 38.46 -1.33 -2.44
C TYR A 76 39.15 -0.01 -2.86
N PHE A 77 38.40 1.10 -2.90
CA PHE A 77 38.94 2.41 -3.28
C PHE A 77 39.77 3.09 -2.19
N THR A 78 39.45 2.87 -0.91
CA THR A 78 40.13 3.58 0.19
C THR A 78 41.36 2.83 0.72
N GLU A 79 41.28 1.51 0.87
CA GLU A 79 42.32 0.70 1.54
C GLU A 79 42.72 -0.56 0.77
N GLY A 80 42.03 -0.87 -0.34
CA GLY A 80 42.25 -2.10 -1.11
C GLY A 80 41.49 -3.32 -0.56
N ILE A 81 41.50 -4.41 -1.33
CA ILE A 81 40.66 -5.60 -1.05
C ILE A 81 41.06 -6.35 0.23
N SER A 82 42.33 -6.25 0.65
CA SER A 82 42.82 -6.92 1.86
C SER A 82 42.18 -6.37 3.13
N ALA A 83 41.78 -5.09 3.13
CA ALA A 83 41.10 -4.45 4.26
C ALA A 83 39.70 -5.04 4.53
N PHE A 84 39.07 -5.68 3.54
CA PHE A 84 37.76 -6.30 3.69
C PHE A 84 37.71 -7.29 4.85
N TRP A 85 38.75 -8.12 4.99
CA TRP A 85 38.84 -9.12 6.06
C TRP A 85 38.98 -8.47 7.45
N ASN A 86 39.68 -7.34 7.54
CA ASN A 86 39.85 -6.62 8.80
C ASN A 86 38.54 -5.96 9.26
N TYR A 87 37.70 -5.52 8.33
CA TYR A 87 36.42 -4.89 8.64
C TYR A 87 35.22 -5.85 8.63
N LEU A 88 35.43 -7.14 8.35
CA LEU A 88 34.39 -8.16 8.29
C LEU A 88 33.46 -8.15 9.53
N PRO A 89 33.95 -8.02 10.79
CA PRO A 89 33.06 -7.93 11.95
C PRO A 89 32.11 -6.72 11.91
N ILE A 90 32.60 -5.57 11.43
CA ILE A 90 31.80 -4.35 11.30
C ILE A 90 30.79 -4.49 10.17
N ILE A 91 31.18 -5.09 9.03
CA ILE A 91 30.29 -5.34 7.90
C ILE A 91 29.15 -6.26 8.33
N ILE A 92 29.47 -7.36 9.03
CA ILE A 92 28.46 -8.28 9.57
C ILE A 92 27.52 -7.56 10.53
N PHE A 93 28.05 -6.73 11.43
CA PHE A 93 27.23 -5.95 12.35
C PHE A 93 26.24 -5.03 11.63
N VAL A 94 26.71 -4.32 10.61
CA VAL A 94 25.88 -3.45 9.76
C VAL A 94 24.80 -4.24 9.02
N VAL A 95 25.15 -5.39 8.44
CA VAL A 95 24.21 -6.28 7.73
C VAL A 95 23.15 -6.82 8.69
N ILE A 96 23.51 -7.19 9.92
CA ILE A 96 22.54 -7.65 10.94
C ILE A 96 21.54 -6.53 11.27
N LEU A 97 22.02 -5.31 11.54
CA LEU A 97 21.15 -4.17 11.84
C LEU A 97 20.24 -3.82 10.67
N SER A 98 20.78 -3.86 9.45
CA SER A 98 20.03 -3.65 8.21
C SER A 98 18.94 -4.71 8.04
N SER A 99 19.29 -5.98 8.28
CA SER A 99 18.39 -7.13 8.16
C SER A 99 17.20 -7.02 9.09
N LEU A 100 17.38 -6.48 10.31
CA LEU A 100 16.28 -6.23 11.24
C LEU A 100 15.25 -5.24 10.65
N SER A 101 15.70 -4.20 9.95
CA SER A 101 14.80 -3.26 9.28
C SER A 101 14.01 -3.94 8.16
N SER A 102 14.69 -4.74 7.34
CA SER A 102 14.10 -5.50 6.24
C SER A 102 13.11 -6.57 6.72
N LEU A 103 13.41 -7.23 7.83
CA LEU A 103 12.51 -8.19 8.49
C LEU A 103 11.23 -7.52 8.99
N GLN A 104 11.32 -6.31 9.55
CA GLN A 104 10.13 -5.56 9.96
C GLN A 104 9.20 -5.25 8.76
N VAL A 105 9.77 -4.90 7.61
CA VAL A 105 8.99 -4.67 6.37
C VAL A 105 8.33 -5.97 5.92
N THR A 106 9.09 -7.06 5.86
CA THR A 106 8.60 -8.39 5.48
C THR A 106 7.46 -8.85 6.39
N TYR A 107 7.61 -8.68 7.70
CA TYR A 107 6.58 -9.02 8.67
C TYR A 107 5.30 -8.20 8.49
N ARG A 108 5.44 -6.89 8.18
CA ARG A 108 4.29 -6.04 7.84
C ARG A 108 3.58 -6.52 6.57
N VAL A 109 4.32 -6.91 5.53
CA VAL A 109 3.75 -7.49 4.31
C VAL A 109 3.04 -8.80 4.60
N ARG A 110 3.62 -9.68 5.44
CA ARG A 110 2.96 -10.92 5.88
C ARG A 110 1.62 -10.65 6.54
N LYS A 111 1.56 -9.71 7.49
CA LYS A 111 0.31 -9.33 8.15
C LYS A 111 -0.72 -8.79 7.16
N LEU A 112 -0.29 -7.96 6.22
CA LEU A 112 -1.16 -7.41 5.19
C LEU A 112 -1.76 -8.51 4.30
N LEU A 113 -0.93 -9.44 3.83
CA LEU A 113 -1.39 -10.58 3.01
C LEU A 113 -2.34 -11.50 3.79
N ALA A 114 -2.10 -11.71 5.09
CA ALA A 114 -3.01 -12.49 5.93
C ALA A 114 -4.40 -11.84 6.04
N LYS A 115 -4.46 -10.51 6.18
CA LYS A 115 -5.73 -9.76 6.18
C LYS A 115 -6.43 -9.80 4.83
N GLU A 116 -5.68 -9.62 3.75
CA GLU A 116 -6.22 -9.75 2.38
C GLU A 116 -6.83 -11.13 2.15
N ASN A 117 -6.11 -12.20 2.50
CA ASN A 117 -6.62 -13.57 2.37
C ASN A 117 -7.86 -13.79 3.24
N GLN A 118 -7.85 -13.31 4.49
CA GLN A 118 -9.01 -13.42 5.37
C GLN A 118 -10.27 -12.75 4.78
N ILE A 119 -10.14 -11.58 4.15
CA ILE A 119 -11.25 -10.90 3.49
C ILE A 119 -11.72 -11.69 2.27
N VAL A 120 -10.78 -12.18 1.45
CA VAL A 120 -11.08 -12.98 0.27
C VAL A 120 -11.82 -14.28 0.65
N ASP A 121 -11.34 -15.00 1.66
CA ASP A 121 -11.95 -16.26 2.14
C ASP A 121 -13.40 -16.02 2.65
N LYS A 122 -13.63 -14.91 3.37
CA LYS A 122 -14.98 -14.49 3.81
C LYS A 122 -15.90 -14.14 2.64
N MET A 123 -15.35 -13.59 1.57
CA MET A 123 -16.09 -13.18 0.37
C MET A 123 -16.37 -14.37 -0.57
N GLU A 124 -15.46 -15.33 -0.64
CA GLU A 124 -15.59 -16.53 -1.46
C GLU A 124 -16.68 -17.47 -0.92
N SER A 125 -16.84 -17.52 0.40
CA SER A 125 -17.89 -18.29 1.08
C SER A 125 -19.28 -17.65 1.05
N ALA A 126 -19.41 -16.41 0.58
CA ALA A 126 -20.68 -15.69 0.55
C ALA A 126 -21.45 -15.92 -0.76
N GLU A 127 -22.75 -16.21 -0.65
CA GLU A 127 -23.66 -16.33 -1.79
C GLU A 127 -23.83 -14.97 -2.51
N HIS A 128 -23.99 -13.89 -1.74
CA HIS A 128 -24.09 -12.52 -2.23
C HIS A 128 -22.83 -11.71 -1.88
N LYS A 129 -21.91 -11.62 -2.84
CA LYS A 129 -20.60 -10.95 -2.67
C LYS A 129 -20.73 -9.45 -2.39
N ILE A 130 -21.70 -8.78 -3.00
CA ILE A 130 -21.92 -7.33 -2.79
C ILE A 130 -22.37 -7.04 -1.36
N ASP A 131 -23.36 -7.79 -0.86
CA ASP A 131 -23.86 -7.62 0.51
C ASP A 131 -22.76 -7.89 1.54
N LYS A 132 -21.92 -8.92 1.29
CA LYS A 132 -20.80 -9.23 2.16
C LYS A 132 -19.72 -8.15 2.13
N ALA A 133 -19.43 -7.59 0.96
CA ALA A 133 -18.51 -6.46 0.84
C ALA A 133 -19.00 -5.25 1.64
N ARG A 134 -20.31 -4.94 1.55
CA ARG A 134 -20.95 -3.86 2.30
C ARG A 134 -20.85 -4.10 3.81
N GLU A 135 -21.15 -5.30 4.29
CA GLU A 135 -21.01 -5.66 5.71
C GLU A 135 -19.57 -5.46 6.24
N ILE A 136 -18.55 -5.91 5.49
CA ILE A 136 -17.14 -5.77 5.89
C ILE A 136 -16.75 -4.28 5.97
N ILE A 137 -17.17 -3.52 4.97
CA ILE A 137 -16.86 -2.10 4.83
C ILE A 137 -17.56 -1.26 5.91
N ASP A 138 -18.84 -1.54 6.18
CA ASP A 138 -19.62 -0.88 7.23
C ASP A 138 -19.06 -1.20 8.63
N GLY A 139 -18.62 -2.45 8.84
CA GLY A 139 -17.91 -2.85 10.05
C GLY A 139 -16.67 -1.99 10.30
N LEU A 140 -15.84 -1.79 9.28
CA LEU A 140 -14.64 -0.95 9.38
C LEU A 140 -14.96 0.54 9.58
N LYS A 141 -16.07 1.03 9.02
CA LYS A 141 -16.54 2.39 9.27
C LYS A 141 -16.96 2.57 10.73
N GLY A 142 -17.59 1.56 11.32
CA GLY A 142 -17.98 1.52 12.73
C GLY A 142 -16.80 1.58 13.71
N GLU A 143 -15.61 1.13 13.31
CA GLU A 143 -14.38 1.21 14.11
C GLU A 143 -13.80 2.64 14.21
N GLY A 144 -14.26 3.58 13.37
CA GLY A 144 -13.85 4.98 13.42
C GLY A 144 -12.35 5.20 13.07
N PRO A 145 -11.73 6.30 13.57
CA PRO A 145 -10.33 6.64 13.28
C PRO A 145 -9.32 5.64 13.85
N GLU A 146 -9.75 4.77 14.76
CA GLU A 146 -8.93 3.72 15.38
C GLU A 146 -8.89 2.42 14.57
N GLY A 147 -9.69 2.30 13.50
CA GLY A 147 -9.71 1.14 12.62
C GLY A 147 -8.35 0.85 11.99
N ASP A 148 -7.99 -0.43 11.86
CA ASP A 148 -6.69 -0.84 11.29
C ASP A 148 -6.62 -0.43 9.82
N GLY A 149 -5.86 0.62 9.50
CA GLY A 149 -5.68 1.11 8.12
C GLY A 149 -5.14 0.05 7.14
N ARG A 150 -4.68 -1.11 7.63
CA ARG A 150 -4.33 -2.27 6.81
C ARG A 150 -5.54 -2.96 6.21
N ASP A 151 -6.67 -2.99 6.92
CA ASP A 151 -7.91 -3.61 6.43
C ASP A 151 -8.50 -2.76 5.30
N TRP A 152 -8.49 -1.43 5.45
CA TRP A 152 -8.76 -0.49 4.35
C TRP A 152 -7.82 -0.71 3.17
N PHE A 153 -6.51 -0.79 3.42
CA PHE A 153 -5.53 -1.04 2.36
C PHE A 153 -5.81 -2.36 1.63
N ALA A 154 -6.15 -3.42 2.36
CA ALA A 154 -6.45 -4.73 1.79
C ALA A 154 -7.71 -4.66 0.91
N LEU A 155 -8.78 -4.00 1.35
CA LEU A 155 -10.00 -3.80 0.54
C LEU A 155 -9.72 -3.04 -0.75
N TYR A 156 -8.99 -1.92 -0.65
CA TYR A 156 -8.58 -1.15 -1.81
C TYR A 156 -7.65 -1.94 -2.76
N LYS A 157 -6.86 -2.89 -2.25
CA LYS A 157 -6.06 -3.80 -3.07
C LYS A 157 -6.93 -4.87 -3.74
N ILE A 158 -7.91 -5.42 -3.04
CA ILE A 158 -8.85 -6.41 -3.58
C ILE A 158 -9.70 -5.79 -4.69
N SER A 159 -10.13 -4.54 -4.55
CA SER A 159 -10.93 -3.83 -5.57
C SER A 159 -10.24 -3.66 -6.93
N GLN A 160 -8.91 -3.85 -6.98
CA GLN A 160 -8.12 -3.84 -8.22
C GLN A 160 -8.10 -5.19 -8.95
N ARG A 161 -8.63 -6.27 -8.33
CA ARG A 161 -8.67 -7.59 -8.95
C ARG A 161 -9.75 -7.62 -10.03
N ALA A 162 -9.44 -8.26 -11.15
CA ALA A 162 -10.38 -8.49 -12.26
C ALA A 162 -11.25 -9.74 -12.03
N ASP A 163 -11.69 -9.96 -10.80
CA ASP A 163 -12.52 -11.09 -10.39
C ASP A 163 -13.85 -10.58 -9.78
N PRO A 164 -14.89 -11.44 -9.64
CA PRO A 164 -16.18 -11.00 -9.11
C PRO A 164 -16.10 -10.39 -7.69
N ILE A 165 -15.12 -10.81 -6.88
CA ILE A 165 -14.89 -10.27 -5.53
C ILE A 165 -14.38 -8.84 -5.64
N GLY A 166 -13.38 -8.60 -6.49
CA GLY A 166 -12.79 -7.29 -6.75
C GLY A 166 -13.81 -6.30 -7.29
N TYR A 167 -14.63 -6.70 -8.26
CA TYR A 167 -15.73 -5.85 -8.76
C TYR A 167 -16.73 -5.52 -7.65
N SER A 168 -17.16 -6.51 -6.85
CA SER A 168 -18.10 -6.28 -5.74
C SER A 168 -17.56 -5.28 -4.72
N VAL A 169 -16.29 -5.44 -4.30
CA VAL A 169 -15.65 -4.51 -3.36
C VAL A 169 -15.47 -3.12 -3.98
N ARG A 170 -15.09 -3.05 -5.26
CA ARG A 170 -14.94 -1.79 -5.99
C ARG A 170 -16.24 -1.01 -6.04
N ASP A 171 -17.34 -1.66 -6.38
CA ASP A 171 -18.64 -1.01 -6.54
C ASP A 171 -19.12 -0.42 -5.22
N VAL A 172 -19.01 -1.19 -4.13
CA VAL A 172 -19.37 -0.71 -2.79
C VAL A 172 -18.48 0.47 -2.35
N LEU A 173 -17.17 0.40 -2.58
CA LEU A 173 -16.27 1.51 -2.23
C LEU A 173 -16.56 2.77 -3.06
N MET A 174 -16.94 2.64 -4.34
CA MET A 174 -17.33 3.76 -5.18
C MET A 174 -18.68 4.36 -4.76
N GLU A 175 -19.64 3.54 -4.37
CA GLU A 175 -20.92 3.97 -3.80
C GLU A 175 -20.69 4.78 -2.52
N MET A 176 -19.87 4.27 -1.59
CA MET A 176 -19.49 5.01 -0.39
C MET A 176 -18.80 6.35 -0.67
N GLN A 177 -17.89 6.40 -1.65
CA GLN A 177 -17.22 7.65 -2.00
C GLN A 177 -18.24 8.68 -2.52
N LYS A 178 -19.27 8.25 -3.25
CA LYS A 178 -20.36 9.12 -3.69
C LYS A 178 -21.22 9.58 -2.52
N GLU A 179 -21.57 8.69 -1.60
CA GLU A 179 -22.32 9.03 -0.39
C GLU A 179 -21.57 10.02 0.50
N ALA A 180 -20.26 9.85 0.67
CA ALA A 180 -19.42 10.77 1.43
C ALA A 180 -19.20 12.12 0.73
N ALA A 181 -19.26 12.14 -0.60
CA ALA A 181 -19.15 13.36 -1.41
C ALA A 181 -20.48 14.12 -1.51
N GLN A 182 -21.62 13.47 -1.24
CA GLN A 182 -22.90 14.15 -1.11
C GLN A 182 -22.96 14.85 0.25
N PRO A 183 -23.12 16.18 0.30
CA PRO A 183 -23.35 16.86 1.56
C PRO A 183 -24.67 16.35 2.14
N SER A 184 -24.63 15.78 3.35
CA SER A 184 -25.81 15.46 4.15
C SER A 184 -26.64 16.74 4.35
N GLY A 185 -27.58 16.99 3.44
CA GLY A 185 -28.30 18.27 3.41
C GLY A 185 -29.20 18.52 2.19
N ALA A 186 -29.30 17.63 1.20
CA ALA A 186 -30.36 17.71 0.21
C ALA A 186 -31.59 16.92 0.69
N VAL A 187 -32.23 17.44 1.74
CA VAL A 187 -33.66 17.18 1.93
C VAL A 187 -34.33 17.78 0.70
N TYR A 188 -34.72 16.95 -0.26
CA TYR A 188 -35.75 17.33 -1.22
C TYR A 188 -37.03 17.52 -0.41
N GLN A 189 -37.21 18.72 0.14
CA GLN A 189 -38.54 19.20 0.47
C GLN A 189 -39.24 19.32 -0.89
N SER A 190 -40.05 18.31 -1.22
CA SER A 190 -41.14 18.47 -2.16
C SER A 190 -42.03 19.60 -1.62
N THR A 191 -41.75 20.83 -2.06
CA THR A 191 -42.68 21.94 -1.88
C THR A 191 -43.92 21.56 -2.68
N GLN A 192 -44.91 21.00 -1.98
CA GLN A 192 -46.30 21.08 -2.39
C GLN A 192 -46.59 22.56 -2.57
N ASP A 193 -46.59 23.03 -3.82
CA ASP A 193 -47.25 24.27 -4.18
C ASP A 193 -48.48 23.92 -5.01
N THR A 194 -49.59 23.85 -4.31
CA THR A 194 -50.94 23.85 -4.87
C THR A 194 -51.23 25.22 -5.46
N THR A 195 -51.28 25.37 -6.79
CA THR A 195 -52.21 26.32 -7.43
C THR A 195 -52.60 25.82 -8.83
N PRO A 196 -53.89 25.85 -9.21
CA PRO A 196 -54.40 25.29 -10.45
C PRO A 196 -54.46 26.30 -11.60
N GLY A 197 -54.10 25.84 -12.81
CA GLY A 197 -54.36 26.51 -14.09
C GLY A 197 -53.18 27.34 -14.60
N ASP A 198 -52.56 26.92 -15.69
CA ASP A 198 -52.81 27.58 -16.97
C ASP A 198 -52.30 26.74 -18.16
N VAL A 199 -52.96 26.97 -19.27
CA VAL A 199 -52.98 26.23 -20.53
C VAL A 199 -51.64 26.34 -21.26
N GLY A 200 -51.10 25.22 -21.76
CA GLY A 200 -49.94 25.22 -22.66
C GLY A 200 -50.33 25.68 -24.07
N PRO A 201 -49.44 26.35 -24.84
CA PRO A 201 -49.73 26.65 -26.23
C PRO A 201 -49.40 25.46 -27.13
N ASP A 202 -50.38 25.07 -27.92
CA ASP A 202 -50.29 24.11 -29.02
C ASP A 202 -49.31 24.56 -30.10
N ILE A 203 -48.66 23.56 -30.69
CA ILE A 203 -47.72 23.70 -31.79
C ILE A 203 -48.52 23.83 -33.11
N GLN A 204 -48.27 24.89 -33.87
CA GLN A 204 -48.43 24.92 -35.33
C GLN A 204 -47.08 25.18 -35.97
#